data_AF-A0A8S2PFV6-F1
#
_entry.id   AF-A0A8S2PFV6-F1
#
_cell.length_a   1.000
_cell.length_b   1.000
_cell.length_c   1.000
_cell.angle_alpha   90.00
_cell.angle_beta   90.00
_cell.angle_gamma   90.00
#
_symmetry.space_group_name_H-M   'P 1'
#
loop_
_entity.id
_entity.type
_entity.pdbx_description
1 polymer ?
#
loop_
_entity_poly.entity_id
_entity_poly.type
_entity_poly.pdbx_seq_one_letter_code
_entity_poly.pdbx_strand_id
1 'polypeptide(L)'
;KTLPIYKFREDLMSAIRDHQVLIIEGETGSGKTTQLTQYLFEEGYCEADTEDEVEDDDDDNIKLPGEKKKAKKKMMIGCTQPRRVAAMSVAARVAEEMNVKLGREVGYSIRFEDCSSERTIIKYMTDGMLLREFLGEPDLASYSVLIVDEAHERTLHTDILFGLVKDIARFRPKLKLLISSATLDAEKFSQFFDDAPIFRIPGRRFPVDIYYTKAPEADYVDAAVVTVLQIHVTQPLGDILVFLTGQEEIELANEMLLERTRKLGTKIKELIILPIYSTLPSDMQIRIFEPAPPGGRKVILATNIAETSLTIDGIHFVIDPGFCKQKTYNARNGMEALTITPISKASANQRAGRAGRVAPGKCFRLYTSFEQLYALGALNHKVELTKLGRRMAEFPLDPMLSKTILASETYKCSAEILTIVSMLSVNNSIFFRPKDKTLLADTARQAFFVPGGDHIALLNVYNQWKDTNFATQWCYENFIQFRSMNRARQVRDQLEALMERVEIEIQSNPADTIGIRKSICAGFFYHTAKFSKNGMYKTIRHQQSVLIHPNSALFDQIPRYVIYFELVLTTKEYMRQVIEIENEWLRETAPHFYKTKKLDDDDKVKKMPKVLGKIKAELERNYS
;
A
#
# COMPACT_ATOMS: atom_id res chain seq x y z
N LYS A 1 12.59 -27.76 12.98
CA LYS A 1 14.04 -27.48 12.78
C LYS A 1 14.38 -26.62 11.54
N THR A 2 13.44 -26.35 10.62
CA THR A 2 13.68 -25.55 9.40
C THR A 2 13.49 -24.05 9.57
N LEU A 3 12.82 -23.61 10.65
CA LEU A 3 12.53 -22.20 10.91
C LEU A 3 13.81 -21.38 11.18
N PRO A 4 13.86 -20.09 10.78
CA PRO A 4 15.01 -19.22 10.99
C PRO A 4 15.47 -19.13 12.45
N ILE A 5 14.53 -18.97 13.40
CA ILE A 5 14.83 -18.79 14.83
C ILE A 5 15.62 -19.97 15.43
N TYR A 6 15.47 -21.17 14.89
CA TYR A 6 16.15 -22.37 15.41
C TYR A 6 17.68 -22.26 15.33
N LYS A 7 18.20 -21.56 14.30
CA LYS A 7 19.64 -21.33 14.14
C LYS A 7 20.23 -20.41 15.21
N PHE A 8 19.38 -19.58 15.82
CA PHE A 8 19.76 -18.56 16.77
C PHE A 8 19.30 -18.91 18.19
N ARG A 9 18.88 -20.16 18.43
CA ARG A 9 18.34 -20.59 19.73
C ARG A 9 19.33 -20.31 20.86
N GLU A 10 20.58 -20.73 20.72
CA GLU A 10 21.59 -20.59 21.77
C GLU A 10 21.88 -19.11 22.08
N ASP A 11 22.13 -18.31 21.03
CA ASP A 11 22.36 -16.87 21.15
C ASP A 11 21.16 -16.14 21.79
N LEU A 12 19.94 -16.49 21.37
CA LEU A 12 18.70 -15.92 21.87
C LEU A 12 18.49 -16.27 23.35
N MET A 13 18.69 -17.54 23.73
CA MET A 13 18.59 -17.95 25.13
C MET A 13 19.68 -17.31 25.99
N SER A 14 20.89 -17.11 25.47
CA SER A 14 21.92 -16.34 26.17
C SER A 14 21.46 -14.90 26.43
N ALA A 15 20.96 -14.22 25.40
CA ALA A 15 20.47 -12.85 25.53
C ALA A 15 19.31 -12.73 26.55
N ILE A 16 18.39 -13.70 26.58
CA ILE A 16 17.29 -13.75 27.55
C ILE A 16 17.78 -14.02 28.98
N ARG A 17 18.84 -14.81 29.16
CA ARG A 17 19.47 -15.00 30.47
C ARG A 17 20.08 -13.69 30.97
N ASP A 18 20.86 -13.03 30.13
CA ASP A 18 21.66 -11.85 30.48
C ASP A 18 20.82 -10.59 30.72
N HIS A 19 19.64 -10.49 30.11
CA HIS A 19 18.81 -9.29 30.16
C HIS A 19 17.42 -9.58 30.71
N GLN A 20 16.90 -8.68 31.54
CA GLN A 20 15.54 -8.79 32.05
C GLN A 20 14.52 -8.45 30.95
N VAL A 21 14.77 -7.38 30.20
CA VAL A 21 13.95 -6.94 29.07
C VAL A 21 14.74 -7.13 27.78
N LEU A 22 14.13 -7.75 26.77
CA LEU A 22 14.76 -7.97 25.47
C LEU A 22 13.78 -7.65 24.34
N ILE A 23 14.22 -6.84 23.38
CA ILE A 23 13.47 -6.57 22.15
C ILE A 23 13.88 -7.61 21.11
N ILE A 24 12.94 -8.42 20.65
CA ILE A 24 13.17 -9.45 19.63
C ILE A 24 12.59 -8.96 18.31
N GLU A 25 13.48 -8.61 17.40
CA GLU A 25 13.10 -8.22 16.04
C GLU A 25 13.28 -9.40 15.11
N GLY A 26 12.22 -9.74 14.38
CA GLY A 26 12.32 -10.73 13.33
C GLY A 26 11.05 -10.79 12.53
N GLU A 27 11.15 -11.13 11.26
CA GLU A 27 10.01 -11.09 10.36
C GLU A 27 8.92 -12.11 10.74
N THR A 28 7.68 -11.87 10.32
CA THR A 28 6.60 -12.86 10.47
C THR A 28 6.96 -14.17 9.76
N GLY A 29 6.72 -15.30 10.41
CA GLY A 29 7.09 -16.63 9.89
C GLY A 29 8.51 -17.07 10.22
N SER A 30 9.32 -16.25 10.91
CA SER A 30 10.63 -16.68 11.41
C SER A 30 10.56 -17.68 12.56
N GLY A 31 9.37 -17.86 13.15
CA GLY A 31 9.10 -18.77 14.27
C GLY A 31 9.11 -18.12 15.65
N LYS A 32 9.15 -16.77 15.75
CA LYS A 32 9.16 -16.05 17.05
C LYS A 32 8.09 -16.57 18.00
N THR A 33 6.83 -16.46 17.62
CA THR A 33 5.70 -16.77 18.49
C THR A 33 5.65 -18.24 18.88
N THR A 34 5.79 -19.15 17.91
CA THR A 34 5.61 -20.59 18.14
C THR A 34 6.79 -21.21 18.88
N GLN A 35 8.02 -20.81 18.57
CA GLN A 35 9.21 -21.49 19.08
C GLN A 35 9.76 -20.84 20.37
N LEU A 36 9.65 -19.52 20.53
CA LEU A 36 10.20 -18.82 21.70
C LEU A 36 9.61 -19.34 23.00
N THR A 37 8.29 -19.53 23.07
CA THR A 37 7.63 -20.08 24.27
C THR A 37 8.10 -21.50 24.58
N GLN A 38 8.35 -22.32 23.54
CA GLN A 38 8.84 -23.69 23.70
C GLN A 38 10.28 -23.68 24.24
N TYR A 39 11.15 -22.81 23.73
CA TYR A 39 12.53 -22.70 24.22
C TYR A 39 12.59 -22.26 25.67
N LEU A 40 11.77 -21.27 26.06
CA LEU A 40 11.65 -20.84 27.45
C LEU A 40 11.16 -21.96 28.36
N PHE A 41 10.16 -22.74 27.92
CA PHE A 41 9.68 -23.88 28.67
C PHE A 41 10.77 -24.95 28.84
N GLU A 42 11.48 -25.30 27.76
CA GLU A 42 12.57 -26.30 27.77
C GLU A 42 13.76 -25.89 28.65
N GLU A 43 14.03 -24.58 28.77
CA GLU A 43 15.10 -24.03 29.62
C GLU A 43 14.66 -23.82 31.08
N GLY A 44 13.46 -24.27 31.45
CA GLY A 44 13.02 -24.34 32.85
C GLY A 44 12.38 -23.06 33.39
N TYR A 45 12.03 -22.09 32.55
CA TYR A 45 11.41 -20.84 33.02
C TYR A 45 10.03 -21.03 33.69
N CYS A 46 9.41 -22.21 33.59
CA CYS A 46 8.17 -22.54 34.31
C CYS A 46 8.40 -23.07 35.74
N GLU A 47 9.64 -23.30 36.15
CA GLU A 47 9.99 -23.74 37.50
C GLU A 47 10.43 -22.53 38.34
N ALA A 48 9.77 -22.25 39.46
CA ALA A 48 10.26 -21.22 40.37
C ALA A 48 11.56 -21.67 41.06
N ASP A 49 12.56 -20.79 41.07
CA ASP A 49 13.73 -20.90 41.96
C ASP A 49 13.26 -20.64 43.39
N THR A 50 12.96 -21.71 44.13
CA THR A 50 12.73 -21.63 45.57
C THR A 50 14.07 -21.53 46.28
N GLU A 51 14.64 -20.32 46.31
CA GLU A 51 15.61 -19.87 47.33
C GLU A 51 14.98 -18.78 48.24
N ASP A 52 13.66 -18.64 48.23
CA ASP A 52 12.99 -17.81 49.22
C ASP A 52 12.80 -18.67 50.48
N GLU A 53 13.70 -18.49 51.44
CA GLU A 53 13.56 -18.91 52.84
C GLU A 53 12.24 -18.34 53.37
N VAL A 54 11.19 -19.16 53.36
CA VAL A 54 10.08 -18.96 54.28
C VAL A 54 10.62 -19.38 55.64
N GLU A 55 11.00 -18.39 56.46
CA GLU A 55 11.07 -18.56 57.91
C GLU A 55 9.68 -18.98 58.35
N ASP A 56 9.50 -20.30 58.55
CA ASP A 56 8.35 -20.85 59.25
C ASP A 56 8.50 -20.43 60.73
N ASP A 57 8.06 -19.23 61.07
CA ASP A 57 7.66 -18.86 62.43
C ASP A 57 6.38 -19.64 62.75
N ASP A 58 6.51 -20.92 63.10
CA ASP A 58 5.57 -21.59 63.98
C ASP A 58 6.20 -22.86 64.58
N ASP A 59 6.43 -22.71 65.88
CA ASP A 59 6.73 -23.61 66.98
C ASP A 59 6.32 -25.10 66.83
N ASP A 60 7.21 -25.97 67.32
CA ASP A 60 6.98 -27.33 67.83
C ASP A 60 6.19 -28.37 67.00
N ASN A 61 6.92 -29.24 66.27
CA ASN A 61 6.85 -30.71 66.49
C ASN A 61 7.79 -31.55 65.59
N ILE A 62 8.65 -32.33 66.23
CA ILE A 62 9.13 -33.70 65.89
C ILE A 62 9.36 -34.02 64.40
N LYS A 63 10.65 -34.03 63.99
CA LYS A 63 11.12 -34.55 62.69
C LYS A 63 11.02 -36.09 62.64
N LEU A 64 10.17 -36.61 61.76
CA LEU A 64 10.17 -38.01 61.29
C LEU A 64 10.95 -38.11 59.95
N PRO A 65 11.65 -39.24 59.67
CA PRO A 65 12.46 -39.39 58.47
C PRO A 65 11.58 -39.68 57.24
N GLY A 66 11.53 -38.73 56.32
CA GLY A 66 10.72 -38.78 55.10
C GLY A 66 10.55 -37.37 54.55
N GLU A 67 11.64 -36.79 54.02
CA GLU A 67 11.66 -35.46 53.43
C GLU A 67 10.55 -35.31 52.38
N LYS A 68 9.48 -34.59 52.73
CA LYS A 68 8.55 -34.04 51.73
C LYS A 68 9.31 -32.97 50.97
N LYS A 69 9.74 -33.27 49.73
CA LYS A 69 10.20 -32.25 48.77
C LYS A 69 9.17 -31.12 48.71
N LYS A 70 9.53 -29.91 49.17
CA LYS A 70 8.71 -28.70 48.99
C LYS A 70 8.35 -28.59 47.51
N ALA A 71 7.05 -28.55 47.18
CA ALA A 71 6.60 -28.50 45.80
C ALA A 71 6.98 -27.14 45.20
N LYS A 72 7.85 -27.12 44.19
CA LYS A 72 8.19 -25.89 43.45
C LYS A 72 6.91 -25.24 42.94
N LYS A 73 6.72 -23.96 43.22
CA LYS A 73 5.61 -23.17 42.66
C LYS A 73 5.78 -23.14 41.14
N LYS A 74 4.83 -23.72 40.39
CA LYS A 74 4.85 -23.67 38.92
C LYS A 74 4.41 -22.29 38.46
N MET A 75 5.21 -21.68 37.59
CA MET A 75 4.90 -20.39 36.95
C MET A 75 4.61 -20.60 35.47
N MET A 76 3.88 -19.66 34.88
CA MET A 76 3.47 -19.71 33.48
C MET A 76 4.33 -18.79 32.60
N ILE A 77 4.40 -19.14 31.32
CA ILE A 77 4.84 -18.27 30.24
C ILE A 77 3.60 -17.70 29.58
N GLY A 78 3.43 -16.38 29.63
CA GLY A 78 2.34 -15.67 28.97
C GLY A 78 2.81 -15.09 27.64
N CYS A 79 2.06 -15.32 26.56
CA CYS A 79 2.31 -14.72 25.26
C CYS A 79 1.07 -13.98 24.78
N THR A 80 1.15 -12.66 24.64
CA THR A 80 0.03 -11.86 24.15
C THR A 80 0.03 -11.74 22.64
N GLN A 81 -1.17 -11.66 22.08
CA GLN A 81 -1.42 -11.44 20.66
C GLN A 81 -2.48 -10.34 20.50
N PRO A 82 -2.32 -9.40 19.56
CA PRO A 82 -3.32 -8.37 19.32
C PRO A 82 -4.63 -8.94 18.76
N ARG A 83 -4.59 -10.14 18.13
CA ARG A 83 -5.74 -10.74 17.43
C ARG A 83 -6.17 -12.07 18.06
N ARG A 84 -7.48 -12.23 18.25
CA ARG A 84 -8.11 -13.46 18.80
C ARG A 84 -7.73 -14.72 18.02
N VAL A 85 -7.85 -14.67 16.69
CA VAL A 85 -7.56 -15.81 15.80
C VAL A 85 -6.09 -16.23 15.90
N ALA A 86 -5.18 -15.27 16.05
CA ALA A 86 -3.75 -15.56 16.22
C ALA A 86 -3.48 -16.29 17.54
N ALA A 87 -4.02 -15.82 18.66
CA ALA A 87 -3.88 -16.49 19.96
C ALA A 87 -4.37 -17.95 19.91
N MET A 88 -5.55 -18.18 19.34
CA MET A 88 -6.14 -19.53 19.22
C MET A 88 -5.32 -20.45 18.32
N SER A 89 -5.01 -19.99 17.10
CA SER A 89 -4.32 -20.81 16.09
C SER A 89 -2.89 -21.14 16.49
N VAL A 90 -2.17 -20.19 17.10
CA VAL A 90 -0.81 -20.43 17.61
C VAL A 90 -0.84 -21.39 18.79
N ALA A 91 -1.78 -21.25 19.73
CA ALA A 91 -1.90 -22.18 20.84
C ALA A 91 -2.19 -23.60 20.35
N ALA A 92 -3.12 -23.77 19.41
CA ALA A 92 -3.43 -25.07 18.81
C ALA A 92 -2.20 -25.67 18.11
N ARG A 93 -1.46 -24.85 17.36
CA ARG A 93 -0.24 -25.29 16.67
C ARG A 93 0.87 -25.70 17.64
N VAL A 94 1.09 -24.94 18.71
CA VAL A 94 2.11 -25.25 19.72
C VAL A 94 1.73 -26.49 20.53
N ALA A 95 0.45 -26.67 20.82
CA ALA A 95 -0.04 -27.91 21.44
C ALA A 95 0.23 -29.14 20.56
N GLU A 96 0.01 -29.02 19.24
CA GLU A 96 0.36 -30.07 18.27
C GLU A 96 1.88 -30.32 18.22
N GLU A 97 2.69 -29.27 18.14
CA GLU A 97 4.17 -29.38 18.10
C GLU A 97 4.77 -30.00 19.37
N MET A 98 4.18 -29.70 20.54
CA MET A 98 4.56 -30.28 21.83
C MET A 98 3.91 -31.65 22.10
N ASN A 99 3.06 -32.14 21.20
CA ASN A 99 2.30 -33.39 21.35
C ASN A 99 1.46 -33.44 22.65
N VAL A 100 0.80 -32.32 22.98
CA VAL A 100 -0.07 -32.17 24.14
C VAL A 100 -1.49 -31.82 23.73
N LYS A 101 -2.46 -32.01 24.63
CA LYS A 101 -3.85 -31.63 24.37
C LYS A 101 -4.04 -30.14 24.66
N LEU A 102 -4.55 -29.39 23.68
CA LEU A 102 -4.94 -28.00 23.85
C LEU A 102 -5.88 -27.83 25.06
N GLY A 103 -5.62 -26.84 25.89
CA GLY A 103 -6.30 -26.57 27.17
C GLY A 103 -5.67 -27.26 28.38
N ARG A 104 -4.69 -28.15 28.20
CA ARG A 104 -3.90 -28.73 29.29
C ARG A 104 -2.61 -27.93 29.45
N GLU A 105 -1.47 -28.43 28.98
CA GLU A 105 -0.15 -27.79 29.13
C GLU A 105 -0.05 -26.49 28.31
N VAL A 106 -0.62 -26.49 27.10
CA VAL A 106 -0.73 -25.30 26.24
C VAL A 106 -2.20 -24.89 26.18
N GLY A 107 -2.49 -23.61 26.44
CA GLY A 107 -3.85 -23.08 26.43
C GLY A 107 -3.93 -21.69 25.82
N TYR A 108 -5.16 -21.21 25.63
CA TYR A 108 -5.42 -19.82 25.26
C TYR A 108 -6.54 -19.18 26.07
N SER A 109 -6.51 -17.85 26.19
CA SER A 109 -7.61 -17.07 26.78
C SER A 109 -7.92 -15.83 25.93
N ILE A 110 -9.17 -15.74 25.48
CA ILE A 110 -9.69 -14.63 24.69
C ILE A 110 -11.02 -14.16 25.28
N ARG A 111 -11.50 -13.00 24.87
CA ARG A 111 -12.77 -12.48 25.38
C ARG A 111 -13.92 -13.46 25.09
N PHE A 112 -14.62 -13.87 26.15
CA PHE A 112 -15.74 -14.82 26.16
C PHE A 112 -15.39 -16.29 25.91
N GLU A 113 -14.11 -16.64 25.83
CA GLU A 113 -13.68 -18.02 25.59
C GLU A 113 -12.31 -18.26 26.23
N ASP A 114 -12.26 -19.20 27.17
CA ASP A 114 -11.02 -19.61 27.84
C ASP A 114 -10.82 -21.12 27.66
N CYS A 115 -9.70 -21.49 27.06
CA CYS A 115 -9.27 -22.86 26.87
C CYS A 115 -7.92 -23.04 27.59
N SER A 116 -7.95 -22.95 28.92
CA SER A 116 -6.83 -23.22 29.82
C SER A 116 -7.29 -24.00 31.05
N SER A 117 -6.33 -24.54 31.81
CA SER A 117 -6.58 -25.29 33.05
C SER A 117 -5.45 -25.04 34.05
N GLU A 118 -5.56 -25.57 35.27
CA GLU A 118 -4.49 -25.52 36.28
C GLU A 118 -3.17 -26.17 35.82
N ARG A 119 -3.20 -26.96 34.74
CA ARG A 119 -2.02 -27.59 34.14
C ARG A 119 -1.35 -26.71 33.08
N THR A 120 -1.96 -25.58 32.72
CA THR A 120 -1.45 -24.70 31.68
C THR A 120 -0.17 -24.04 32.13
N ILE A 121 0.87 -24.18 31.31
CA ILE A 121 2.22 -23.66 31.53
C ILE A 121 2.60 -22.64 30.46
N ILE A 122 2.06 -22.78 29.24
CA ILE A 122 2.17 -21.81 28.17
C ILE A 122 0.76 -21.32 27.84
N LYS A 123 0.51 -20.03 28.08
CA LYS A 123 -0.79 -19.41 27.86
C LYS A 123 -0.68 -18.33 26.78
N TYR A 124 -1.38 -18.54 25.67
CA TYR A 124 -1.55 -17.53 24.63
C TYR A 124 -2.81 -16.72 24.89
N MET A 125 -2.77 -15.40 24.82
CA MET A 125 -3.95 -14.60 25.14
C MET A 125 -4.03 -13.33 24.32
N THR A 126 -5.21 -12.73 24.23
CA THR A 126 -5.29 -11.37 23.69
C THR A 126 -4.74 -10.35 24.68
N ASP A 127 -4.15 -9.26 24.21
CA ASP A 127 -3.63 -8.17 25.05
C ASP A 127 -4.66 -7.70 26.11
N GLY A 128 -5.92 -7.58 25.71
CA GLY A 128 -7.02 -7.20 26.61
C GLY A 128 -7.34 -8.22 27.70
N MET A 129 -7.01 -9.50 27.51
CA MET A 129 -7.16 -10.52 28.57
C MET A 129 -6.03 -10.43 29.60
N LEU A 130 -4.80 -10.13 29.18
CA LEU A 130 -3.72 -9.86 30.14
C LEU A 130 -3.99 -8.59 30.95
N LEU A 131 -4.48 -7.53 30.31
CA LEU A 131 -4.93 -6.32 31.01
C LEU A 131 -6.07 -6.60 32.01
N ARG A 132 -6.93 -7.57 31.72
CA ARG A 132 -7.97 -8.01 32.66
C ARG A 132 -7.38 -8.79 33.83
N GLU A 133 -6.38 -9.63 33.59
CA GLU A 133 -5.66 -10.34 34.66
C GLU A 133 -4.94 -9.37 35.59
N PHE A 134 -4.36 -8.27 35.07
CA PHE A 134 -3.82 -7.17 35.87
C PHE A 134 -4.80 -6.58 36.90
N LEU A 135 -6.11 -6.63 36.64
CA LEU A 135 -7.12 -6.15 37.60
C LEU A 135 -7.33 -7.11 38.77
N GLY A 136 -7.04 -8.40 38.59
CA GLY A 136 -7.18 -9.42 39.64
C GLY A 136 -5.85 -9.74 40.34
N GLU A 137 -4.75 -9.73 39.58
CA GLU A 137 -3.39 -10.02 40.02
C GLU A 137 -2.45 -8.91 39.51
N PRO A 138 -2.38 -7.76 40.22
CA PRO A 138 -1.63 -6.59 39.73
C PRO A 138 -0.13 -6.83 39.55
N ASP A 139 0.45 -7.76 40.32
CA ASP A 139 1.86 -8.12 40.24
C ASP A 139 2.14 -9.29 39.27
N LEU A 140 1.12 -9.87 38.66
CA LEU A 140 1.21 -11.00 37.73
C LEU A 140 2.10 -12.14 38.28
N ALA A 141 2.00 -12.47 39.57
CA ALA A 141 2.83 -13.47 40.22
C ALA A 141 2.76 -14.88 39.62
N SER A 142 1.69 -15.18 38.88
CA SER A 142 1.53 -16.41 38.12
C SER A 142 2.52 -16.55 36.95
N TYR A 143 3.14 -15.46 36.47
CA TYR A 143 4.01 -15.46 35.29
C TYR A 143 5.49 -15.24 35.63
N SER A 144 6.35 -16.07 35.05
CA SER A 144 7.81 -15.93 35.10
C SER A 144 8.37 -15.23 33.86
N VAL A 145 7.67 -15.36 32.73
CA VAL A 145 8.00 -14.71 31.47
C VAL A 145 6.73 -14.17 30.82
N LEU A 146 6.79 -12.92 30.38
CA LEU A 146 5.77 -12.30 29.55
C LEU A 146 6.36 -11.95 28.19
N ILE A 147 5.67 -12.37 27.14
CA ILE A 147 5.98 -12.04 25.75
C ILE A 147 4.85 -11.15 25.24
N VAL A 148 5.18 -9.91 24.87
CA VAL A 148 4.25 -9.05 24.13
C VAL A 148 4.62 -9.14 22.65
N ASP A 149 3.86 -9.96 21.91
CA ASP A 149 4.14 -10.24 20.51
C ASP A 149 3.37 -9.33 19.56
N GLU A 150 3.84 -9.25 18.31
CA GLU A 150 3.29 -8.38 17.27
C GLU A 150 3.16 -6.91 17.74
N ALA A 151 4.13 -6.46 18.56
CA ALA A 151 4.20 -5.13 19.18
C ALA A 151 4.05 -3.96 18.18
N HIS A 152 4.38 -4.20 16.91
CA HIS A 152 4.25 -3.25 15.83
C HIS A 152 2.80 -2.96 15.40
N GLU A 153 1.82 -3.78 15.79
CA GLU A 153 0.40 -3.46 15.55
C GLU A 153 -0.08 -2.27 16.41
N ARG A 154 0.64 -1.93 17.49
CA ARG A 154 0.41 -0.73 18.33
C ARG A 154 -1.06 -0.54 18.69
N THR A 155 -1.71 -1.61 19.16
CA THR A 155 -3.11 -1.51 19.61
C THR A 155 -3.18 -0.72 20.91
N LEU A 156 -4.33 -0.12 21.22
CA LEU A 156 -4.54 0.60 22.48
C LEU A 156 -4.22 -0.28 23.70
N HIS A 157 -4.64 -1.56 23.66
CA HIS A 157 -4.38 -2.50 24.74
C HIS A 157 -2.88 -2.79 24.87
N THR A 158 -2.17 -2.96 23.76
CA THR A 158 -0.72 -3.19 23.74
C THR A 158 0.04 -1.99 24.35
N ASP A 159 -0.37 -0.76 24.00
CA ASP A 159 0.29 0.46 24.50
C ASP A 159 0.07 0.67 26.01
N ILE A 160 -1.16 0.42 26.50
CA ILE A 160 -1.44 0.43 27.94
C ILE A 160 -0.64 -0.67 28.64
N LEU A 161 -0.60 -1.86 28.03
CA LEU A 161 0.14 -3.00 28.56
C LEU A 161 1.62 -2.67 28.71
N PHE A 162 2.25 -2.02 27.72
CA PHE A 162 3.66 -1.60 27.80
C PHE A 162 3.96 -0.72 29.01
N GLY A 163 3.08 0.23 29.34
CA GLY A 163 3.22 1.04 30.55
C GLY A 163 3.20 0.17 31.82
N LEU A 164 2.18 -0.70 31.94
CA LEU A 164 2.02 -1.55 33.11
C LEU A 164 3.15 -2.58 33.27
N VAL A 165 3.52 -3.29 32.20
CA VAL A 165 4.59 -4.31 32.27
C VAL A 165 5.97 -3.68 32.49
N LYS A 166 6.20 -2.44 32.05
CA LYS A 166 7.44 -1.71 32.35
C LYS A 166 7.55 -1.44 33.85
N ASP A 167 6.46 -1.01 34.48
CA ASP A 167 6.43 -0.78 35.92
C ASP A 167 6.59 -2.11 36.68
N ILE A 168 5.87 -3.17 36.29
CA ILE A 168 6.03 -4.49 36.93
C ILE A 168 7.44 -5.06 36.76
N ALA A 169 8.08 -4.89 35.61
CA ALA A 169 9.46 -5.34 35.43
C ALA A 169 10.41 -4.68 36.46
N ARG A 170 10.18 -3.41 36.83
CA ARG A 170 10.95 -2.74 37.90
C ARG A 170 10.68 -3.33 39.28
N PHE A 171 9.45 -3.75 39.56
CA PHE A 171 9.07 -4.36 40.84
C PHE A 171 9.41 -5.85 40.94
N ARG A 172 9.53 -6.57 39.81
CA ARG A 172 9.82 -8.01 39.75
C ARG A 172 11.10 -8.27 38.95
N PRO A 173 12.29 -8.16 39.56
CA PRO A 173 13.57 -8.36 38.87
C PRO A 173 13.73 -9.74 38.21
N LYS A 174 13.07 -10.77 38.79
CA LYS A 174 13.07 -12.15 38.27
C LYS A 174 12.14 -12.33 37.05
N LEU A 175 11.17 -11.43 36.80
CA LEU A 175 10.28 -11.50 35.65
C LEU A 175 11.05 -11.15 34.37
N LYS A 176 11.03 -12.04 33.38
CA LYS A 176 11.56 -11.75 32.03
C LYS A 176 10.47 -11.15 31.16
N LEU A 177 10.78 -10.05 30.48
CA LEU A 177 9.88 -9.36 29.56
C LEU A 177 10.45 -9.34 28.15
N LEU A 178 9.76 -9.97 27.20
CA LEU A 178 10.19 -10.07 25.81
C LEU A 178 9.21 -9.31 24.92
N ILE A 179 9.72 -8.36 24.14
CA ILE A 179 8.90 -7.56 23.22
C ILE A 179 9.23 -8.00 21.80
N SER A 180 8.30 -8.69 21.14
CA SER A 180 8.51 -9.25 19.81
C SER A 180 7.85 -8.38 18.73
N SER A 181 8.62 -8.03 17.70
CA SER A 181 8.18 -7.17 16.59
C SER A 181 8.68 -7.68 15.23
N ALA A 182 7.90 -7.42 14.18
CA ALA A 182 8.26 -7.74 12.79
C ALA A 182 8.76 -6.52 11.99
N THR A 183 8.81 -5.33 12.58
CA THR A 183 9.19 -4.08 11.91
C THR A 183 10.53 -3.53 12.38
N LEU A 184 11.15 -2.70 11.52
CA LEU A 184 12.42 -2.00 11.74
C LEU A 184 12.40 -0.96 12.87
N ASP A 185 11.27 -0.75 13.55
CA ASP A 185 11.09 0.27 14.59
C ASP A 185 11.52 -0.23 15.99
N ALA A 186 12.34 -1.29 16.06
CA ALA A 186 12.84 -1.88 17.31
C ALA A 186 13.58 -0.86 18.21
N GLU A 187 14.19 0.17 17.63
CA GLU A 187 14.85 1.25 18.37
C GLU A 187 13.90 2.05 19.26
N LYS A 188 12.65 2.29 18.82
CA LYS A 188 11.67 3.02 19.63
C LYS A 188 11.25 2.20 20.86
N PHE A 189 11.13 0.88 20.69
CA PHE A 189 10.84 -0.01 21.81
C PHE A 189 12.03 -0.11 22.75
N SER A 190 13.25 -0.21 22.23
CA SER A 190 14.48 -0.18 23.03
C SER A 190 14.54 1.08 23.91
N GLN A 191 14.39 2.26 23.31
CA GLN A 191 14.36 3.54 24.04
C GLN A 191 13.24 3.60 25.07
N PHE A 192 12.03 3.11 24.73
CA PHE A 192 10.92 3.09 25.68
C PHE A 192 11.18 2.16 26.86
N PHE A 193 11.86 1.03 26.65
CA PHE A 193 12.22 0.06 27.68
C PHE A 193 13.65 0.28 28.22
N ASP A 194 14.01 1.54 28.48
CA ASP A 194 15.25 1.92 29.16
C ASP A 194 16.52 1.39 28.44
N ASP A 195 16.56 1.56 27.11
CA ASP A 195 17.61 1.12 26.18
C ASP A 195 17.84 -0.41 26.18
N ALA A 196 16.76 -1.17 26.37
CA ALA A 196 16.79 -2.64 26.30
C ALA A 196 17.43 -3.14 24.98
N PRO A 197 18.28 -4.19 25.03
CA PRO A 197 18.97 -4.68 23.85
C PRO A 197 18.01 -5.24 22.80
N ILE A 198 18.44 -5.12 21.54
CA ILE A 198 17.69 -5.60 20.38
C ILE A 198 18.38 -6.85 19.84
N PHE A 199 17.68 -7.98 19.91
CA PHE A 199 18.08 -9.23 19.27
C PHE A 199 17.42 -9.35 17.90
N ARG A 200 18.22 -9.36 16.82
CA ARG A 200 17.72 -9.42 15.45
C ARG A 200 17.83 -10.81 14.86
N ILE A 201 16.70 -11.40 14.48
CA ILE A 201 16.63 -12.68 13.76
C ILE A 201 16.53 -12.39 12.26
N PRO A 202 17.58 -12.62 11.47
CA PRO A 202 17.55 -12.38 10.04
C PRO A 202 16.50 -13.28 9.37
N GLY A 203 15.66 -12.67 8.53
CA GLY A 203 14.63 -13.38 7.76
C GLY A 203 15.23 -14.30 6.70
N ARG A 204 14.48 -15.35 6.35
CA ARG A 204 14.69 -16.12 5.11
C ARG A 204 13.69 -15.65 4.07
N ARG A 205 13.81 -14.40 3.60
CA ARG A 205 13.00 -13.96 2.46
C ARG A 205 13.72 -14.29 1.18
N PHE A 206 13.03 -15.02 0.32
CA PHE A 206 13.35 -15.02 -1.08
C PHE A 206 13.01 -13.64 -1.67
N PRO A 207 13.72 -13.21 -2.71
CA PRO A 207 13.42 -11.93 -3.37
C PRO A 207 11.97 -11.90 -3.86
N VAL A 208 11.32 -10.75 -3.67
CA VAL A 208 9.98 -10.48 -4.18
C VAL A 208 10.06 -9.39 -5.22
N ASP A 209 9.68 -9.69 -6.45
CA ASP A 209 9.60 -8.69 -7.52
C ASP A 209 8.35 -7.84 -7.33
N ILE A 210 8.52 -6.52 -7.25
CA ILE A 210 7.40 -5.58 -7.05
C ILE A 210 7.04 -4.95 -8.39
N TYR A 211 5.79 -5.15 -8.79
CA TYR A 211 5.15 -4.54 -9.95
C TYR A 211 4.18 -3.47 -9.46
N TYR A 212 4.11 -2.38 -10.21
CA TYR A 212 3.21 -1.26 -9.94
C TYR A 212 2.32 -1.05 -11.16
N THR A 213 1.06 -0.68 -10.95
CA THR A 213 0.23 -0.21 -12.06
C THR A 213 0.81 1.09 -12.60
N LYS A 214 0.54 1.33 -13.89
CA LYS A 214 1.10 2.49 -14.60
C LYS A 214 0.30 3.77 -14.35
N ALA A 215 -0.97 3.62 -13.96
CA ALA A 215 -1.89 4.69 -13.62
C ALA A 215 -2.71 4.27 -12.39
N PRO A 216 -3.31 5.23 -11.66
CA PRO A 216 -4.23 4.93 -10.57
C PRO A 216 -5.45 4.18 -11.10
N GLU A 217 -5.82 3.07 -10.45
CA GLU A 217 -7.02 2.32 -10.79
C GLU A 217 -8.23 2.93 -10.07
N ALA A 218 -9.26 3.34 -10.83
CA ALA A 218 -10.46 3.95 -10.26
C ALA A 218 -11.33 2.92 -9.51
N ASP A 219 -11.38 1.69 -10.03
CA ASP A 219 -12.00 0.53 -9.38
C ASP A 219 -10.93 -0.53 -9.10
N TYR A 220 -10.39 -0.50 -7.89
CA TYR A 220 -9.34 -1.42 -7.50
C TYR A 220 -9.85 -2.86 -7.30
N VAL A 221 -11.15 -3.08 -7.10
CA VAL A 221 -11.72 -4.42 -6.93
C VAL A 221 -11.73 -5.14 -8.27
N ASP A 222 -12.22 -4.49 -9.33
CA ASP A 222 -12.17 -5.05 -10.68
C ASP A 222 -10.71 -5.25 -11.14
N ALA A 223 -9.84 -4.26 -10.92
CA ALA A 223 -8.42 -4.37 -11.25
C ALA A 223 -7.74 -5.54 -10.52
N ALA A 224 -8.08 -5.79 -9.25
CA ALA A 224 -7.59 -6.95 -8.52
C ALA A 224 -8.09 -8.26 -9.13
N VAL A 225 -9.37 -8.36 -9.50
CA VAL A 225 -9.96 -9.55 -10.14
C VAL A 225 -9.32 -9.83 -11.50
N VAL A 226 -9.11 -8.80 -12.33
CA VAL A 226 -8.39 -8.93 -13.61
C VAL A 226 -6.97 -9.44 -13.38
N THR A 227 -6.27 -8.88 -12.39
CA THR A 227 -4.89 -9.26 -12.05
C THR A 227 -4.82 -10.71 -11.56
N VAL A 228 -5.76 -11.17 -10.73
CA VAL A 228 -5.87 -12.58 -10.29
C VAL A 228 -5.95 -13.51 -11.51
N LEU A 229 -6.85 -13.23 -12.45
CA LEU A 229 -7.05 -14.07 -13.63
C LEU A 229 -5.82 -14.05 -14.54
N GLN A 230 -5.19 -12.90 -14.73
CA GLN A 230 -3.95 -12.79 -15.50
C GLN A 230 -2.83 -13.61 -14.88
N ILE A 231 -2.66 -13.56 -13.55
CA ILE A 231 -1.65 -14.36 -12.85
C ILE A 231 -1.98 -15.85 -12.97
N HIS A 232 -3.24 -16.24 -12.80
CA HIS A 232 -3.68 -17.63 -12.92
C HIS A 232 -3.36 -18.25 -14.28
N VAL A 233 -3.54 -17.48 -15.35
CA VAL A 233 -3.30 -17.94 -16.72
C VAL A 233 -1.81 -17.91 -17.11
N THR A 234 -1.08 -16.85 -16.72
CA THR A 234 0.25 -16.57 -17.29
C THR A 234 1.42 -16.97 -16.41
N GLN A 235 1.23 -17.08 -15.09
CA GLN A 235 2.31 -17.33 -14.15
C GLN A 235 2.41 -18.82 -13.76
N PRO A 236 3.61 -19.30 -13.37
CA PRO A 236 3.79 -20.65 -12.83
C PRO A 236 2.95 -20.89 -11.56
N LEU A 237 2.83 -22.17 -11.15
CA LEU A 237 2.07 -22.55 -9.96
C LEU A 237 2.55 -21.81 -8.70
N GLY A 238 1.60 -21.50 -7.83
CA GLY A 238 1.79 -20.71 -6.63
C GLY A 238 0.49 -19.97 -6.29
N ASP A 239 0.14 -19.95 -5.01
CA ASP A 239 -1.12 -19.38 -4.55
C ASP A 239 -1.08 -17.84 -4.55
N ILE A 240 -2.27 -17.25 -4.66
CA ILE A 240 -2.47 -15.81 -4.76
C ILE A 240 -3.10 -15.30 -3.47
N LEU A 241 -2.55 -14.22 -2.91
CA LEU A 241 -3.14 -13.47 -1.80
C LEU A 241 -3.54 -12.07 -2.28
N VAL A 242 -4.82 -11.73 -2.13
CA VAL A 242 -5.38 -10.42 -2.50
C VAL A 242 -5.78 -9.67 -1.24
N PHE A 243 -5.34 -8.43 -1.11
CA PHE A 243 -5.79 -7.55 -0.02
C PHE A 243 -6.99 -6.70 -0.46
N LEU A 244 -8.07 -6.72 0.33
CA LEU A 244 -9.28 -5.93 0.14
C LEU A 244 -9.69 -5.27 1.47
N THR A 245 -10.59 -4.27 1.44
CA THR A 245 -10.80 -3.41 2.62
C THR A 245 -11.80 -3.97 3.62
N GLY A 246 -12.69 -4.88 3.20
CA GLY A 246 -13.70 -5.46 4.09
C GLY A 246 -14.55 -6.55 3.43
N GLN A 247 -15.54 -7.02 4.18
CA GLN A 247 -16.41 -8.14 3.79
C GLN A 247 -17.13 -7.91 2.44
N GLU A 248 -17.80 -6.77 2.28
CA GLU A 248 -18.57 -6.45 1.06
C GLU A 248 -17.73 -6.53 -0.22
N GLU A 249 -16.52 -5.98 -0.20
CA GLU A 249 -15.60 -6.04 -1.34
C GLU A 249 -15.06 -7.45 -1.60
N ILE A 250 -14.82 -8.22 -0.53
CA ILE A 250 -14.37 -9.61 -0.63
C ILE A 250 -15.45 -10.47 -1.27
N GLU A 251 -16.70 -10.31 -0.85
CA GLU A 251 -17.85 -11.00 -1.43
C GLU A 251 -18.05 -10.61 -2.90
N LEU A 252 -17.99 -9.32 -3.22
CA LEU A 252 -18.05 -8.82 -4.60
C LEU A 252 -16.95 -9.41 -5.49
N ALA A 253 -15.69 -9.37 -5.02
CA ALA A 253 -14.57 -9.95 -5.76
C ALA A 253 -14.71 -11.47 -5.95
N ASN A 254 -15.24 -12.18 -4.94
CA ASN A 254 -15.51 -13.61 -5.01
C ASN A 254 -16.54 -13.93 -6.10
N GLU A 255 -17.67 -13.22 -6.12
CA GLU A 255 -18.71 -13.37 -7.14
C GLU A 255 -18.16 -13.10 -8.55
N MET A 256 -17.42 -12.00 -8.73
CA MET A 256 -16.79 -11.65 -10.02
C MET A 256 -15.80 -12.71 -10.49
N LEU A 257 -14.98 -13.26 -9.59
CA LEU A 257 -14.03 -14.32 -9.92
C LEU A 257 -14.74 -15.61 -10.30
N LEU A 258 -15.77 -16.02 -9.56
CA LEU A 258 -16.57 -17.21 -9.86
C LEU A 258 -17.27 -17.09 -11.22
N GLU A 259 -17.84 -15.92 -11.52
CA GLU A 259 -18.50 -15.68 -12.81
C GLU A 259 -17.49 -15.75 -13.97
N ARG A 260 -16.34 -15.07 -13.84
CA ARG A 260 -15.32 -15.04 -14.89
C ARG A 260 -14.62 -16.39 -15.10
N THR A 261 -14.35 -17.14 -14.02
CA THR A 261 -13.78 -18.49 -14.13
C THR A 261 -14.74 -19.47 -14.79
N ARG A 262 -16.05 -19.42 -14.47
CA ARG A 262 -17.08 -20.22 -15.16
C ARG A 262 -17.12 -19.94 -16.67
N LYS A 263 -17.01 -18.67 -17.08
CA LYS A 263 -16.96 -18.27 -18.51
C LYS A 263 -15.73 -18.80 -19.24
N LEU A 264 -14.60 -18.96 -18.55
CA LEU A 264 -13.37 -19.50 -19.12
C LEU A 264 -13.39 -21.03 -19.22
N GLY A 265 -14.19 -21.71 -18.40
CA GLY A 265 -14.46 -23.14 -18.48
C GLY A 265 -13.19 -23.99 -18.39
N THR A 266 -13.07 -24.98 -19.28
CA THR A 266 -11.93 -25.92 -19.33
C THR A 266 -10.63 -25.32 -19.88
N LYS A 267 -10.63 -24.04 -20.31
CA LYS A 267 -9.43 -23.38 -20.83
C LYS A 267 -8.42 -22.99 -19.75
N ILE A 268 -8.85 -22.99 -18.49
CA ILE A 268 -8.02 -22.65 -17.34
C ILE A 268 -7.96 -23.82 -16.35
N LYS A 269 -6.87 -23.89 -15.59
CA LYS A 269 -6.74 -24.84 -14.48
C LYS A 269 -7.71 -24.47 -13.37
N GLU A 270 -8.00 -25.41 -12.48
CA GLU A 270 -8.89 -25.19 -11.34
C GLU A 270 -8.36 -24.05 -10.44
N LEU A 271 -9.26 -23.11 -10.09
CA LEU A 271 -8.99 -21.99 -9.20
C LEU A 271 -9.93 -22.06 -8.00
N ILE A 272 -9.39 -22.30 -6.81
CA ILE A 272 -10.15 -22.29 -5.55
C ILE A 272 -10.13 -20.88 -4.97
N ILE A 273 -11.30 -20.30 -4.71
CA ILE A 273 -11.44 -18.95 -4.17
C ILE A 273 -11.89 -19.07 -2.70
N LEU A 274 -11.12 -18.49 -1.77
CA LEU A 274 -11.42 -18.52 -0.33
C LEU A 274 -11.40 -17.11 0.27
N PRO A 275 -12.48 -16.65 0.91
CA PRO A 275 -12.50 -15.38 1.62
C PRO A 275 -11.91 -15.51 3.04
N ILE A 276 -11.33 -14.44 3.57
CA ILE A 276 -10.93 -14.34 4.98
C ILE A 276 -11.09 -12.90 5.52
N TYR A 277 -11.94 -12.76 6.53
CA TYR A 277 -12.20 -11.51 7.25
C TYR A 277 -12.66 -11.82 8.69
N SER A 278 -12.68 -10.81 9.55
CA SER A 278 -12.80 -10.98 11.01
C SER A 278 -14.09 -11.64 11.50
N THR A 279 -15.19 -11.50 10.77
CA THR A 279 -16.51 -12.06 11.12
C THR A 279 -16.75 -13.46 10.55
N LEU A 280 -15.80 -14.02 9.78
CA LEU A 280 -15.93 -15.33 9.17
C LEU A 280 -15.91 -16.45 10.24
N PRO A 281 -16.81 -17.45 10.20
CA PRO A 281 -16.79 -18.62 11.08
C PRO A 281 -15.47 -19.40 11.07
N SER A 282 -15.07 -19.94 12.22
CA SER A 282 -13.76 -20.58 12.44
C SER A 282 -13.48 -21.77 11.53
N ASP A 283 -14.50 -22.59 11.24
CA ASP A 283 -14.42 -23.72 10.30
C ASP A 283 -14.05 -23.25 8.89
N MET A 284 -14.62 -22.13 8.44
CA MET A 284 -14.28 -21.54 7.15
C MET A 284 -12.90 -20.87 7.15
N GLN A 285 -12.46 -20.30 8.28
CA GLN A 285 -11.11 -19.75 8.40
C GLN A 285 -10.04 -20.84 8.26
N ILE A 286 -10.28 -22.05 8.79
CA ILE A 286 -9.31 -23.15 8.72
C ILE A 286 -9.05 -23.60 7.28
N ARG A 287 -10.05 -23.53 6.41
CA ARG A 287 -9.94 -23.95 4.99
C ARG A 287 -8.85 -23.21 4.22
N ILE A 288 -8.47 -22.00 4.64
CA ILE A 288 -7.39 -21.25 3.96
C ILE A 288 -6.02 -21.92 4.08
N PHE A 289 -5.84 -22.82 5.07
CA PHE A 289 -4.60 -23.56 5.29
C PHE A 289 -4.53 -24.86 4.49
N GLU A 290 -5.65 -25.33 3.92
CA GLU A 290 -5.67 -26.54 3.11
C GLU A 290 -4.90 -26.32 1.79
N PRO A 291 -4.11 -27.31 1.33
CA PRO A 291 -3.36 -27.18 0.08
C PRO A 291 -4.31 -27.18 -1.13
N ALA A 292 -3.91 -26.47 -2.19
CA ALA A 292 -4.62 -26.55 -3.47
C ALA A 292 -4.51 -27.96 -4.08
N PRO A 293 -5.53 -28.44 -4.81
CA PRO A 293 -5.48 -29.73 -5.48
C PRO A 293 -4.34 -29.79 -6.51
N PRO A 294 -3.82 -30.97 -6.84
CA PRO A 294 -2.71 -31.12 -7.78
C PRO A 294 -2.98 -30.44 -9.12
N GLY A 295 -2.16 -29.46 -9.48
CA GLY A 295 -2.29 -28.69 -10.72
C GLY A 295 -3.31 -27.54 -10.65
N GLY A 296 -4.06 -27.41 -9.55
CA GLY A 296 -4.91 -26.26 -9.25
C GLY A 296 -4.14 -25.12 -8.58
N ARG A 297 -4.81 -23.99 -8.38
CA ARG A 297 -4.31 -22.84 -7.64
C ARG A 297 -5.36 -22.37 -6.64
N LYS A 298 -4.93 -21.86 -5.49
CA LYS A 298 -5.81 -21.18 -4.54
C LYS A 298 -5.60 -19.67 -4.60
N VAL A 299 -6.69 -18.91 -4.55
CA VAL A 299 -6.70 -17.46 -4.35
C VAL A 299 -7.42 -17.14 -3.05
N ILE A 300 -6.77 -16.34 -2.21
CA ILE A 300 -7.27 -15.94 -0.91
C ILE A 300 -7.59 -14.45 -0.96
N LEU A 301 -8.84 -14.11 -0.70
CA LEU A 301 -9.34 -12.74 -0.65
C LEU A 301 -9.39 -12.31 0.81
N ALA A 302 -8.45 -11.45 1.22
CA ALA A 302 -8.19 -11.17 2.63
C ALA A 302 -8.29 -9.68 2.97
N THR A 303 -8.70 -9.37 4.19
CA THR A 303 -8.42 -8.06 4.79
C THR A 303 -6.96 -7.97 5.27
N ASN A 304 -6.61 -6.91 5.98
CA ASN A 304 -5.34 -6.79 6.71
C ASN A 304 -5.10 -7.91 7.76
N ILE A 305 -6.07 -8.82 7.97
CA ILE A 305 -5.87 -10.03 8.76
C ILE A 305 -4.68 -10.88 8.27
N ALA A 306 -4.47 -10.93 6.94
CA ALA A 306 -3.40 -11.70 6.32
C ALA A 306 -2.06 -10.95 6.24
N GLU A 307 -1.99 -9.68 6.67
CA GLU A 307 -0.77 -8.88 6.65
C GLU A 307 0.26 -9.43 7.65
N THR A 308 -0.13 -9.49 8.91
CA THR A 308 0.74 -9.82 10.05
C THR A 308 0.38 -11.18 10.67
N SER A 309 -0.87 -11.38 11.07
CA SER A 309 -1.19 -12.37 12.11
C SER A 309 -1.46 -13.80 11.67
N LEU A 310 -1.47 -14.08 10.37
CA LEU A 310 -1.64 -15.44 9.84
C LEU A 310 -0.48 -15.76 8.93
N THR A 311 -0.01 -17.01 8.85
CA THR A 311 0.97 -17.44 7.84
C THR A 311 0.33 -18.50 6.98
N ILE A 312 0.12 -18.19 5.70
CA ILE A 312 -0.45 -19.13 4.74
C ILE A 312 0.69 -19.61 3.87
N ASP A 313 0.92 -20.92 3.89
CA ASP A 313 1.95 -21.54 3.06
C ASP A 313 1.51 -21.59 1.59
N GLY A 314 2.49 -21.55 0.69
CA GLY A 314 2.24 -21.64 -0.76
C GLY A 314 1.93 -20.32 -1.47
N ILE A 315 1.84 -19.18 -0.76
CA ILE A 315 1.67 -17.86 -1.39
C ILE A 315 2.94 -17.46 -2.15
N HIS A 316 2.81 -17.28 -3.46
CA HIS A 316 3.88 -16.77 -4.33
C HIS A 316 3.51 -15.43 -4.98
N PHE A 317 2.22 -15.11 -5.03
CA PHE A 317 1.72 -13.91 -5.68
C PHE A 317 0.89 -13.10 -4.69
N VAL A 318 1.18 -11.80 -4.58
CA VAL A 318 0.40 -10.86 -3.77
C VAL A 318 -0.18 -9.79 -4.67
N ILE A 319 -1.44 -9.44 -4.49
CA ILE A 319 -2.08 -8.27 -5.11
C ILE A 319 -2.44 -7.29 -4.00
N ASP A 320 -1.91 -6.07 -4.09
CA ASP A 320 -2.06 -5.02 -3.09
C ASP A 320 -2.65 -3.75 -3.71
N PRO A 321 -3.96 -3.51 -3.53
CA PRO A 321 -4.61 -2.25 -3.90
C PRO A 321 -4.10 -1.02 -3.15
N GLY A 322 -3.42 -1.19 -2.02
CA GLY A 322 -2.91 -0.06 -1.25
C GLY A 322 -3.92 0.57 -0.28
N PHE A 323 -5.04 -0.08 0.03
CA PHE A 323 -6.05 0.41 0.97
C PHE A 323 -6.28 -0.53 2.17
N CYS A 324 -6.78 0.05 3.27
CA CYS A 324 -7.33 -0.67 4.42
C CYS A 324 -8.46 0.15 5.09
N LYS A 325 -9.34 -0.51 5.85
CA LYS A 325 -10.25 0.19 6.77
C LYS A 325 -9.52 0.45 8.08
N GLN A 326 -9.44 1.72 8.49
CA GLN A 326 -8.83 2.13 9.75
C GLN A 326 -9.85 2.90 10.60
N LYS A 327 -9.76 2.72 11.92
CA LYS A 327 -10.56 3.47 12.88
C LYS A 327 -9.95 4.87 13.03
N THR A 328 -10.71 5.88 12.64
CA THR A 328 -10.35 7.30 12.77
C THR A 328 -11.18 7.95 13.87
N TYR A 329 -10.53 8.67 14.77
CA TYR A 329 -11.18 9.44 15.83
C TYR A 329 -11.11 10.92 15.49
N ASN A 330 -12.26 11.60 15.50
CA ASN A 330 -12.32 13.04 15.35
C ASN A 330 -12.51 13.70 16.72
N ALA A 331 -11.43 14.33 17.21
CA ALA A 331 -11.41 14.94 18.54
C ALA A 331 -12.40 16.10 18.71
N ARG A 332 -12.86 16.74 17.62
CA ARG A 332 -13.80 17.88 17.71
C ARG A 332 -15.24 17.45 17.97
N ASN A 333 -15.66 16.32 17.43
CA ASN A 333 -17.01 15.80 17.60
C ASN A 333 -17.07 14.59 18.53
N GLY A 334 -15.91 14.08 19.00
CA GLY A 334 -15.81 12.93 19.88
C GLY A 334 -16.25 11.62 19.24
N MET A 335 -16.34 11.56 17.91
CA MET A 335 -16.85 10.40 17.19
C MET A 335 -15.73 9.54 16.61
N GLU A 336 -15.94 8.23 16.69
CA GLU A 336 -15.13 7.22 16.01
C GLU A 336 -15.83 6.77 14.74
N ALA A 337 -15.10 6.71 13.62
CA ALA A 337 -15.59 6.21 12.35
C ALA A 337 -14.57 5.23 11.74
N LEU A 338 -15.07 4.21 11.03
CA LEU A 338 -14.23 3.34 10.20
C LEU A 338 -14.19 3.94 8.79
N THR A 339 -13.02 4.38 8.37
CA THR A 339 -12.81 4.98 7.04
C THR A 339 -11.83 4.15 6.23
N ILE A 340 -12.07 4.07 4.92
CA ILE A 340 -11.10 3.49 3.99
C ILE A 340 -9.98 4.50 3.81
N THR A 341 -8.74 4.05 4.02
CA THR A 341 -7.55 4.90 3.98
C THR A 341 -6.43 4.20 3.20
N PRO A 342 -5.53 4.96 2.54
CA PRO A 342 -4.32 4.39 1.97
C PRO A 342 -3.43 3.77 3.06
N ILE A 343 -2.80 2.65 2.74
CA ILE A 343 -1.92 1.96 3.69
C ILE A 343 -0.58 2.67 3.87
N SER A 344 0.04 2.45 5.02
CA SER A 344 1.40 2.90 5.28
C SER A 344 2.43 2.16 4.40
N LYS A 345 3.61 2.77 4.19
CA LYS A 345 4.74 2.11 3.52
C LYS A 345 5.17 0.82 4.24
N ALA A 346 5.09 0.80 5.58
CA ALA A 346 5.41 -0.38 6.37
C ALA A 346 4.44 -1.53 6.04
N SER A 347 3.14 -1.24 6.04
CA SER A 347 2.09 -2.19 5.64
C SER A 347 2.29 -2.71 4.21
N ALA A 348 2.54 -1.81 3.25
CA ALA A 348 2.82 -2.19 1.87
C ALA A 348 4.00 -3.17 1.74
N ASN A 349 5.03 -3.00 2.57
CA ASN A 349 6.20 -3.89 2.58
C ASN A 349 5.91 -5.23 3.28
N GLN A 350 5.09 -5.24 4.33
CA GLN A 350 4.64 -6.47 4.98
C GLN A 350 3.76 -7.30 4.04
N ARG A 351 2.82 -6.66 3.34
CA ARG A 351 1.98 -7.29 2.30
C ARG A 351 2.83 -7.90 1.19
N ALA A 352 3.79 -7.15 0.64
CA ALA A 352 4.71 -7.68 -0.37
C ALA A 352 5.55 -8.88 0.16
N GLY A 353 6.01 -8.80 1.42
CA GLY A 353 6.77 -9.86 2.07
C GLY A 353 6.03 -11.20 2.19
N ARG A 354 4.70 -11.22 2.05
CA ARG A 354 3.89 -12.45 2.05
C ARG A 354 4.21 -13.38 0.87
N ALA A 355 4.64 -12.82 -0.27
CA ALA A 355 5.00 -13.60 -1.46
C ALA A 355 6.37 -14.29 -1.36
N GLY A 356 7.27 -13.82 -0.48
CA GLY A 356 8.67 -14.24 -0.44
C GLY A 356 9.02 -15.27 0.63
N ARG A 357 8.02 -15.95 1.22
CA ARG A 357 8.24 -16.82 2.40
C ARG A 357 8.76 -18.22 2.06
N VAL A 358 8.25 -18.81 0.98
CA VAL A 358 8.56 -20.21 0.60
C VAL A 358 9.54 -20.26 -0.57
N ALA A 359 9.39 -19.34 -1.52
CA ALA A 359 10.21 -19.24 -2.73
C ALA A 359 10.17 -17.80 -3.25
N PRO A 360 10.97 -17.45 -4.29
CA PRO A 360 10.87 -16.15 -4.94
C PRO A 360 9.44 -15.87 -5.39
N GLY A 361 8.95 -14.67 -5.08
CA GLY A 361 7.55 -14.29 -5.26
C GLY A 361 7.39 -13.00 -6.06
N LYS A 362 6.14 -12.63 -6.32
CA LYS A 362 5.79 -11.38 -7.00
C LYS A 362 4.69 -10.64 -6.24
N CYS A 363 4.82 -9.32 -6.13
CA CYS A 363 3.82 -8.45 -5.56
C CYS A 363 3.35 -7.45 -6.62
N PHE A 364 2.05 -7.38 -6.86
CA PHE A 364 1.40 -6.48 -7.81
C PHE A 364 0.66 -5.40 -7.03
N ARG A 365 1.25 -4.21 -6.99
CA ARG A 365 0.67 -3.03 -6.36
C ARG A 365 -0.22 -2.31 -7.37
N LEU A 366 -1.48 -2.07 -7.03
CA LEU A 366 -2.45 -1.40 -7.93
C LEU A 366 -2.37 0.14 -7.85
N TYR A 367 -1.19 0.64 -7.49
CA TYR A 367 -0.83 2.05 -7.43
C TYR A 367 0.56 2.24 -8.08
N THR A 368 0.91 3.48 -8.40
CA THR A 368 2.14 3.82 -9.13
C THR A 368 3.41 3.72 -8.27
N SER A 369 4.57 3.56 -8.93
CA SER A 369 5.86 3.36 -8.27
C SER A 369 6.56 4.68 -7.85
N PHE A 370 7.40 4.60 -6.81
CA PHE A 370 8.35 5.66 -6.43
C PHE A 370 9.32 6.07 -7.57
N GLU A 371 9.45 5.25 -8.62
CA GLU A 371 10.29 5.54 -9.80
C GLU A 371 9.79 6.79 -10.54
N GLN A 372 8.48 7.04 -10.55
CA GLN A 372 7.91 8.25 -11.14
C GLN A 372 8.36 9.49 -10.34
N LEU A 373 8.31 9.44 -9.01
CA LEU A 373 8.79 10.52 -8.15
C LEU A 373 10.30 10.75 -8.29
N TYR A 374 11.08 9.69 -8.38
CA TYR A 374 12.51 9.77 -8.67
C TYR A 374 12.79 10.36 -10.06
N ALA A 375 12.05 9.94 -11.10
CA ALA A 375 12.16 10.50 -12.44
C ALA A 375 11.72 11.96 -12.50
N LEU A 376 10.73 12.39 -11.73
CA LEU A 376 10.34 13.80 -11.61
C LEU A 376 11.40 14.65 -10.87
N GLY A 377 12.41 14.00 -10.26
CA GLY A 377 13.45 14.63 -9.45
C GLY A 377 12.98 14.94 -8.02
N ALA A 378 11.82 14.45 -7.60
CA ALA A 378 11.31 14.64 -6.24
C ALA A 378 12.12 13.86 -5.20
N LEU A 379 12.76 12.77 -5.62
CA LEU A 379 13.58 11.90 -4.77
C LEU A 379 15.00 11.78 -5.33
N ASN A 380 16.00 11.68 -4.44
CA ASN A 380 17.38 11.38 -4.82
C ASN A 380 17.63 9.85 -4.95
N HIS A 381 18.86 9.46 -5.33
CA HIS A 381 19.25 8.04 -5.45
C HIS A 381 19.14 7.24 -4.13
N LYS A 382 19.11 7.93 -2.99
CA LYS A 382 18.94 7.34 -1.65
C LYS A 382 17.47 7.33 -1.20
N VAL A 383 16.53 7.72 -2.07
CA VAL A 383 15.09 7.79 -1.80
C VAL A 383 14.73 8.84 -0.74
N GLU A 384 15.54 9.90 -0.63
CA GLU A 384 15.26 11.06 0.24
C GLU A 384 14.64 12.19 -0.58
N LEU A 385 13.77 12.99 0.06
CA LEU A 385 13.12 14.13 -0.57
C LEU A 385 14.15 15.20 -0.98
N THR A 386 14.20 15.55 -2.26
CA THR A 386 15.05 16.63 -2.78
C THR A 386 14.45 18.00 -2.42
N LYS A 387 15.20 19.09 -2.64
CA LYS A 387 14.64 20.46 -2.53
C LYS A 387 13.42 20.63 -3.45
N LEU A 388 13.49 20.08 -4.66
CA LEU A 388 12.37 20.05 -5.59
C LEU A 388 11.20 19.24 -5.02
N GLY A 389 11.46 18.04 -4.48
CA GLY A 389 10.42 17.19 -3.87
C GLY A 389 9.72 17.86 -2.68
N ARG A 390 10.46 18.61 -1.86
CA ARG A 390 9.89 19.43 -0.76
C ARG A 390 8.94 20.49 -1.31
N ARG A 391 9.39 21.26 -2.31
CA ARG A 391 8.54 22.27 -2.98
C ARG A 391 7.31 21.64 -3.62
N MET A 392 7.43 20.44 -4.21
CA MET A 392 6.28 19.73 -4.81
C MET A 392 5.26 19.29 -3.76
N ALA A 393 5.69 18.93 -2.55
CA ALA A 393 4.84 18.45 -1.46
C ALA A 393 3.95 19.55 -0.84
N GLU A 394 4.30 20.82 -1.04
CA GLU A 394 3.48 21.96 -0.60
C GLU A 394 2.20 22.13 -1.42
N PHE A 395 2.15 21.56 -2.64
CA PHE A 395 0.97 21.60 -3.51
C PHE A 395 0.09 20.36 -3.31
N PRO A 396 -1.24 20.50 -3.11
CA PRO A 396 -2.17 19.39 -2.99
C PRO A 396 -2.58 18.83 -4.37
N LEU A 397 -1.58 18.56 -5.23
CA LEU A 397 -1.76 18.13 -6.62
C LEU A 397 -1.00 16.84 -6.91
N ASP A 398 -1.31 16.21 -8.06
CA ASP A 398 -0.49 15.13 -8.59
C ASP A 398 0.96 15.60 -8.81
N PRO A 399 1.99 14.78 -8.49
CA PRO A 399 3.39 15.16 -8.65
C PRO A 399 3.76 15.71 -10.04
N MET A 400 3.16 15.23 -11.13
CA MET A 400 3.42 15.77 -12.48
C MET A 400 2.87 17.20 -12.65
N LEU A 401 1.70 17.48 -12.08
CA LEU A 401 1.11 18.82 -12.05
C LEU A 401 1.92 19.76 -11.15
N SER A 402 2.31 19.32 -9.95
CA SER A 402 3.18 20.11 -9.06
C SER A 402 4.52 20.42 -9.74
N LYS A 403 5.14 19.43 -10.40
CA LYS A 403 6.37 19.63 -11.17
C LYS A 403 6.19 20.63 -12.32
N THR A 404 5.04 20.61 -12.99
CA THR A 404 4.70 21.55 -14.07
C THR A 404 4.63 22.99 -13.55
N ILE A 405 3.97 23.22 -12.40
CA ILE A 405 3.93 24.54 -11.75
C ILE A 405 5.34 25.00 -11.39
N LEU A 406 6.16 24.14 -10.79
CA LEU A 406 7.54 24.51 -10.43
C LEU A 406 8.41 24.82 -11.66
N ALA A 407 8.22 24.08 -12.76
CA ALA A 407 8.98 24.31 -13.99
C ALA A 407 8.60 25.63 -14.68
N SER A 408 7.39 26.13 -14.46
CA SER A 408 6.90 27.38 -15.07
C SER A 408 7.70 28.61 -14.65
N GLU A 409 8.38 28.56 -13.50
CA GLU A 409 9.32 29.58 -13.01
C GLU A 409 10.48 29.79 -14.00
N THR A 410 11.07 28.69 -14.50
CA THR A 410 12.19 28.73 -15.45
C THR A 410 11.80 29.36 -16.79
N TYR A 411 10.56 29.12 -17.23
CA TYR A 411 10.06 29.57 -18.54
C TYR A 411 9.20 30.83 -18.47
N LYS A 412 9.07 31.45 -17.29
CA LYS A 412 8.35 32.72 -17.07
C LYS A 412 6.89 32.71 -17.55
N CYS A 413 6.19 31.60 -17.36
CA CYS A 413 4.79 31.41 -17.79
C CYS A 413 3.92 30.85 -16.65
N SER A 414 4.20 31.28 -15.42
CA SER A 414 3.62 30.70 -14.21
C SER A 414 2.14 31.05 -14.05
N ALA A 415 1.69 32.22 -14.53
CA ALA A 415 0.27 32.59 -14.54
C ALA A 415 -0.57 31.71 -15.48
N GLU A 416 -0.05 31.39 -16.65
CA GLU A 416 -0.71 30.54 -17.65
C GLU A 416 -0.77 29.09 -17.17
N ILE A 417 0.36 28.56 -16.65
CA ILE A 417 0.44 27.19 -16.13
C ILE A 417 -0.47 26.99 -14.93
N LEU A 418 -0.53 27.95 -14.01
CA LEU A 418 -1.43 27.92 -12.86
C LEU A 418 -2.89 27.77 -13.31
N THR A 419 -3.29 28.52 -14.34
CA THR A 419 -4.63 28.46 -14.92
C THR A 419 -4.89 27.11 -15.59
N ILE A 420 -3.95 26.61 -16.40
CA ILE A 420 -4.05 25.30 -17.07
C ILE A 420 -4.19 24.17 -16.04
N VAL A 421 -3.35 24.15 -15.01
CA VAL A 421 -3.38 23.12 -13.96
C VAL A 421 -4.71 23.16 -13.20
N SER A 422 -5.25 24.35 -12.96
CA SER A 422 -6.53 24.52 -12.29
C SER A 422 -7.70 24.00 -13.14
N MET A 423 -7.65 24.23 -14.45
CA MET A 423 -8.62 23.70 -15.41
C MET A 423 -8.54 22.17 -15.52
N LEU A 424 -7.33 21.59 -15.55
CA LEU A 424 -7.13 20.13 -15.55
C LEU A 424 -7.62 19.47 -14.26
N SER A 425 -7.50 20.17 -13.12
CA SER A 425 -7.89 19.65 -11.79
C SER A 425 -9.41 19.50 -11.60
N VAL A 426 -10.23 20.05 -12.51
CA VAL A 426 -11.69 19.95 -12.45
C VAL A 426 -12.25 18.81 -13.32
N ASN A 427 -11.36 17.95 -13.87
CA ASN A 427 -11.70 16.83 -14.74
C ASN A 427 -12.47 17.26 -16.02
N ASN A 428 -12.81 16.30 -16.88
CA ASN A 428 -13.43 16.53 -18.20
C ASN A 428 -14.88 17.08 -18.18
N SER A 429 -15.35 17.65 -17.07
CA SER A 429 -16.71 18.21 -16.95
C SER A 429 -16.83 19.68 -17.38
N ILE A 430 -15.83 20.23 -18.07
CA ILE A 430 -15.89 21.64 -18.52
C ILE A 430 -16.90 21.79 -19.66
N PHE A 431 -16.81 20.95 -20.70
CA PHE A 431 -17.70 21.01 -21.85
C PHE A 431 -18.88 20.06 -21.66
N PHE A 432 -20.11 20.51 -21.90
CA PHE A 432 -21.28 19.65 -21.94
C PHE A 432 -21.84 19.56 -23.36
N ARG A 433 -22.30 18.37 -23.76
CA ARG A 433 -22.76 18.09 -25.13
C ARG A 433 -24.18 17.52 -25.10
N PRO A 434 -25.23 18.36 -25.16
CA PRO A 434 -26.61 17.90 -25.20
C PRO A 434 -26.90 17.08 -26.45
N LYS A 435 -27.70 16.02 -26.35
CA LYS A 435 -28.01 15.13 -27.48
C LYS A 435 -28.76 15.84 -28.61
N ASP A 436 -29.54 16.86 -28.28
CA ASP A 436 -30.34 17.71 -29.17
C ASP A 436 -29.54 18.87 -29.79
N LYS A 437 -28.37 19.22 -29.25
CA LYS A 437 -27.55 20.37 -29.67
C LYS A 437 -26.08 20.02 -29.91
N THR A 438 -25.80 18.80 -30.34
CA THR A 438 -24.45 18.28 -30.55
C THR A 438 -23.63 19.15 -31.51
N LEU A 439 -24.19 19.54 -32.66
CA LEU A 439 -23.49 20.35 -33.67
C LEU A 439 -23.09 21.74 -33.14
N LEU A 440 -23.99 22.40 -32.40
CA LEU A 440 -23.74 23.72 -31.81
C LEU A 440 -22.67 23.64 -30.73
N ALA A 441 -22.73 22.61 -29.87
CA ALA A 441 -21.73 22.37 -28.84
C ALA A 441 -20.34 22.08 -29.43
N ASP A 442 -20.29 21.29 -30.50
CA ASP A 442 -19.03 20.96 -31.19
C ASP A 442 -18.44 22.21 -31.88
N THR A 443 -19.29 23.06 -32.48
CA THR A 443 -18.87 24.34 -33.10
C THR A 443 -18.35 25.33 -32.06
N ALA A 444 -19.06 25.49 -30.95
CA ALA A 444 -18.62 26.34 -29.84
C ALA A 444 -17.28 25.86 -29.28
N ARG A 445 -17.11 24.54 -29.11
CA ARG A 445 -15.85 23.96 -28.66
C ARG A 445 -14.69 24.23 -29.63
N GLN A 446 -14.92 24.08 -30.94
CA GLN A 446 -13.92 24.37 -31.97
C GLN A 446 -13.45 25.83 -31.98
N ALA A 447 -14.33 26.77 -31.62
CA ALA A 447 -13.97 28.19 -31.54
C ALA A 447 -12.89 28.48 -30.48
N PHE A 448 -12.72 27.60 -29.48
CA PHE A 448 -11.67 27.73 -28.47
C PHE A 448 -10.33 27.11 -28.86
N PHE A 449 -10.26 26.37 -29.98
CA PHE A 449 -9.05 25.68 -30.37
C PHE A 449 -7.98 26.66 -30.84
N VAL A 450 -6.82 26.56 -30.22
CA VAL A 450 -5.63 27.37 -30.53
C VAL A 450 -4.52 26.42 -30.98
N PRO A 451 -3.68 26.82 -31.97
CA PRO A 451 -2.49 26.05 -32.33
C PRO A 451 -1.63 25.71 -31.09
N GLY A 452 -1.17 24.46 -31.03
CA GLY A 452 -0.31 23.96 -29.94
C GLY A 452 -0.99 22.92 -29.04
N GLY A 453 -2.33 22.92 -28.90
CA GLY A 453 -3.07 21.79 -28.35
C GLY A 453 -4.12 22.12 -27.29
N ASP A 454 -4.69 21.08 -26.69
CA ASP A 454 -5.87 21.15 -25.82
C ASP A 454 -5.63 21.95 -24.53
N HIS A 455 -4.42 21.90 -23.99
CA HIS A 455 -4.05 22.65 -22.79
C HIS A 455 -4.13 24.16 -23.01
N ILE A 456 -3.76 24.63 -24.21
CA ILE A 456 -3.85 26.05 -24.58
C ILE A 456 -5.32 26.41 -24.84
N ALA A 457 -6.12 25.49 -25.39
CA ALA A 457 -7.56 25.69 -25.51
C ALA A 457 -8.24 25.88 -24.15
N LEU A 458 -7.83 25.12 -23.11
CA LEU A 458 -8.33 25.32 -21.74
C LEU A 458 -7.97 26.69 -21.17
N LEU A 459 -6.75 27.18 -21.43
CA LEU A 459 -6.33 28.53 -21.07
C LEU A 459 -7.20 29.59 -21.77
N ASN A 460 -7.45 29.41 -23.07
CA ASN A 460 -8.29 30.32 -23.86
C ASN A 460 -9.73 30.38 -23.32
N VAL A 461 -10.32 29.22 -23.00
CA VAL A 461 -11.66 29.15 -22.37
C VAL A 461 -11.71 29.94 -21.07
N TYR A 462 -10.72 29.75 -20.18
CA TYR A 462 -10.69 30.45 -18.90
C TYR A 462 -10.51 31.97 -19.08
N ASN A 463 -9.63 32.40 -19.99
CA ASN A 463 -9.38 33.82 -20.23
C ASN A 463 -10.60 34.53 -20.81
N GLN A 464 -11.27 33.94 -21.81
CA GLN A 464 -12.50 34.53 -22.35
C GLN A 464 -13.60 34.62 -21.28
N TRP A 465 -13.75 33.61 -20.43
CA TRP A 465 -14.70 33.67 -19.32
C TRP A 465 -14.33 34.77 -18.31
N LYS A 466 -13.04 34.92 -17.99
CA LYS A 466 -12.53 35.99 -17.12
C LYS A 466 -12.80 37.37 -17.71
N ASP A 467 -12.63 37.57 -19.02
CA ASP A 467 -12.88 38.84 -19.70
C ASP A 467 -14.37 39.24 -19.68
N THR A 468 -15.28 38.26 -19.60
CA THR A 468 -16.71 38.51 -19.35
C THR A 468 -17.05 38.79 -17.88
N ASN A 469 -16.04 38.99 -17.03
CA ASN A 469 -16.20 39.10 -15.59
C ASN A 469 -16.91 37.88 -14.97
N PHE A 470 -16.54 36.69 -15.43
CA PHE A 470 -17.04 35.41 -14.93
C PHE A 470 -18.56 35.20 -15.12
N ALA A 471 -19.11 35.71 -16.21
CA ALA A 471 -20.55 35.66 -16.47
C ALA A 471 -21.09 34.22 -16.59
N THR A 472 -22.17 33.92 -15.88
CA THR A 472 -22.87 32.62 -15.98
C THR A 472 -23.49 32.43 -17.36
N GLN A 473 -24.03 33.51 -17.93
CA GLN A 473 -24.69 33.50 -19.24
C GLN A 473 -23.72 33.07 -20.35
N TRP A 474 -22.48 33.57 -20.31
CA TRP A 474 -21.44 33.21 -21.28
C TRP A 474 -21.14 31.71 -21.25
N CYS A 475 -21.10 31.08 -20.07
CA CYS A 475 -20.91 29.64 -19.94
C CYS A 475 -22.05 28.85 -20.62
N TYR A 476 -23.30 29.27 -20.42
CA TYR A 476 -24.46 28.61 -21.04
C TYR A 476 -24.44 28.73 -22.58
N GLU A 477 -24.11 29.90 -23.11
CA GLU A 477 -24.04 30.16 -24.55
C GLU A 477 -22.93 29.36 -25.24
N ASN A 478 -21.82 29.11 -24.53
CA ASN A 478 -20.66 28.40 -25.04
C ASN A 478 -20.61 26.91 -24.67
N PHE A 479 -21.70 26.34 -24.15
CA PHE A 479 -21.79 24.93 -23.76
C PHE A 479 -20.74 24.51 -22.70
N ILE A 480 -20.45 25.42 -21.77
CA ILE A 480 -19.50 25.25 -20.66
C ILE A 480 -20.26 25.12 -19.34
N GLN A 481 -19.84 24.20 -18.48
CA GLN A 481 -20.42 24.02 -17.15
C GLN A 481 -19.89 25.08 -16.18
N PHE A 482 -20.76 26.02 -15.80
CA PHE A 482 -20.43 27.08 -14.84
C PHE A 482 -19.90 26.55 -13.50
N ARG A 483 -20.48 25.46 -12.97
CA ARG A 483 -20.03 24.84 -11.71
C ARG A 483 -18.57 24.36 -11.79
N SER A 484 -18.18 23.79 -12.93
CA SER A 484 -16.80 23.36 -13.19
C SER A 484 -15.87 24.58 -13.26
N MET A 485 -16.25 25.62 -13.99
CA MET A 485 -15.46 26.85 -14.10
C MET A 485 -15.24 27.55 -12.75
N ASN A 486 -16.29 27.66 -11.92
CA ASN A 486 -16.17 28.22 -10.58
C ASN A 486 -15.23 27.40 -9.69
N ARG A 487 -15.30 26.06 -9.78
CA ARG A 487 -14.36 25.20 -9.05
C ARG A 487 -12.92 25.43 -9.53
N ALA A 488 -12.71 25.57 -10.84
CA ALA A 488 -11.38 25.82 -11.41
C ALA A 488 -10.82 27.15 -10.91
N ARG A 489 -11.66 28.19 -10.82
CA ARG A 489 -11.27 29.47 -10.22
C ARG A 489 -10.89 29.34 -8.74
N GLN A 490 -11.67 28.63 -7.94
CA GLN A 490 -11.34 28.40 -6.53
C GLN A 490 -10.02 27.65 -6.35
N VAL A 491 -9.76 26.64 -7.19
CA VAL A 491 -8.48 25.90 -7.20
C VAL A 491 -7.34 26.83 -7.60
N ARG A 492 -7.53 27.69 -8.61
CA ARG A 492 -6.54 28.68 -9.05
C ARG A 492 -6.15 29.61 -7.92
N ASP A 493 -7.12 30.19 -7.21
CA ASP A 493 -6.89 31.12 -6.10
C ASP A 493 -6.14 30.43 -4.93
N GLN A 494 -6.46 29.17 -4.65
CA GLN A 494 -5.74 28.37 -3.64
C GLN A 494 -4.29 28.08 -4.05
N LEU A 495 -4.07 27.70 -5.31
CA LEU A 495 -2.73 27.41 -5.81
C LEU A 495 -1.87 28.67 -5.90
N GLU A 496 -2.46 29.83 -6.24
CA GLU A 496 -1.79 31.13 -6.23
C GLU A 496 -1.24 31.46 -4.83
N ALA A 497 -2.05 31.28 -3.78
CA ALA A 497 -1.61 31.47 -2.39
C ALA A 497 -0.52 30.47 -1.95
N LEU A 498 -0.48 29.27 -2.51
CA LEU A 498 0.58 28.29 -2.24
C LEU A 498 1.87 28.61 -3.00
N MET A 499 1.79 29.21 -4.19
CA MET A 499 2.97 29.63 -4.95
C MET A 499 3.78 30.69 -4.20
N GLU A 500 3.12 31.60 -3.47
CA GLU A 500 3.79 32.57 -2.59
C GLU A 500 4.63 31.86 -1.51
N ARG A 501 4.08 30.82 -0.88
CA ARG A 501 4.79 30.03 0.17
C ARG A 501 5.99 29.27 -0.37
N VAL A 502 5.94 28.87 -1.64
CA VAL A 502 6.98 28.11 -2.34
C VAL A 502 7.98 29.03 -3.06
N GLU A 503 7.84 30.36 -2.87
CA GLU A 503 8.68 31.41 -3.46
C GLU A 503 8.70 31.38 -4.99
N ILE A 504 7.54 31.15 -5.62
CA ILE A 504 7.41 31.23 -7.09
C ILE A 504 6.74 32.54 -7.45
N GLU A 505 7.43 33.37 -8.24
CA GLU A 505 6.85 34.60 -8.77
C GLU A 505 5.79 34.32 -9.84
N ILE A 506 4.66 35.02 -9.76
CA ILE A 506 3.63 35.01 -10.80
C ILE A 506 4.08 35.90 -11.95
N GLN A 507 4.41 35.28 -13.08
CA GLN A 507 4.85 35.92 -14.31
C GLN A 507 3.97 35.43 -15.46
N SER A 508 3.60 36.35 -16.35
CA SER A 508 2.75 36.08 -17.50
C SER A 508 3.50 36.42 -18.78
N ASN A 509 3.48 35.50 -19.74
CA ASN A 509 4.00 35.70 -21.07
C ASN A 509 3.07 35.03 -22.09
N PRO A 510 1.91 35.65 -22.39
CA PRO A 510 0.84 35.02 -23.17
C PRO A 510 1.23 34.80 -24.64
N ALA A 511 2.24 35.51 -25.14
CA ALA A 511 2.74 35.37 -26.50
C ALA A 511 3.64 34.12 -26.67
N ASP A 512 4.25 33.64 -25.58
CA ASP A 512 5.17 32.51 -25.62
C ASP A 512 4.48 31.18 -25.30
N THR A 513 3.87 30.60 -26.33
CA THR A 513 3.30 29.25 -26.25
C THR A 513 4.37 28.15 -26.11
N ILE A 514 5.66 28.45 -26.38
CA ILE A 514 6.75 27.47 -26.26
C ILE A 514 7.08 27.28 -24.78
N GLY A 515 7.19 28.36 -24.00
CA GLY A 515 7.41 28.28 -22.55
C GLY A 515 6.36 27.44 -21.82
N ILE A 516 5.08 27.61 -22.18
CA ILE A 516 3.96 26.80 -21.65
C ILE A 516 4.14 25.32 -21.99
N ARG A 517 4.44 25.02 -23.26
CA ARG A 517 4.65 23.63 -23.72
C ARG A 517 5.86 22.97 -23.06
N LYS A 518 6.97 23.69 -22.90
CA LYS A 518 8.16 23.20 -22.19
C LYS A 518 7.90 22.95 -20.70
N SER A 519 7.11 23.81 -20.05
CA SER A 519 6.71 23.62 -18.65
C SER A 519 5.88 22.35 -18.48
N ILE A 520 4.88 22.14 -19.34
CA ILE A 520 4.07 20.91 -19.36
C ILE A 520 4.96 19.70 -19.67
N CYS A 521 5.91 19.84 -20.59
CA CYS A 521 6.90 18.80 -20.89
C CYS A 521 7.71 18.40 -19.65
N ALA A 522 8.16 19.36 -18.84
CA ALA A 522 8.93 19.07 -17.63
C ALA A 522 8.17 18.28 -16.56
N GLY A 523 6.84 18.38 -16.49
CA GLY A 523 6.01 17.56 -15.59
C GLY A 523 5.53 16.25 -16.22
N PHE A 524 5.16 16.29 -17.49
CA PHE A 524 4.48 15.19 -18.21
C PHE A 524 5.37 14.47 -19.23
N PHE A 525 6.70 14.64 -19.18
CA PHE A 525 7.63 13.94 -20.09
C PHE A 525 7.44 12.42 -20.09
N TYR A 526 6.88 11.86 -19.01
CA TYR A 526 6.52 10.44 -18.89
C TYR A 526 5.36 10.02 -19.81
N HIS A 527 4.45 10.95 -20.10
CA HIS A 527 3.25 10.77 -20.90
C HIS A 527 3.46 11.25 -22.33
N THR A 528 4.51 10.74 -22.98
CA THR A 528 4.85 11.14 -24.36
C THR A 528 4.50 10.04 -25.35
N ALA A 529 3.91 10.42 -26.49
CA ALA A 529 3.69 9.56 -27.65
C ALA A 529 4.32 10.13 -28.92
N LYS A 530 4.73 9.23 -29.82
CA LYS A 530 5.36 9.52 -31.11
C LYS A 530 4.48 8.97 -32.22
N PHE A 531 4.23 9.76 -33.26
CA PHE A 531 3.58 9.28 -34.46
C PHE A 531 4.50 8.35 -35.25
N SER A 532 4.05 7.12 -35.50
CA SER A 532 4.82 6.09 -36.20
C SER A 532 4.49 6.06 -37.70
N LYS A 533 5.40 5.50 -38.51
CA LYS A 533 5.24 5.32 -39.96
C LYS A 533 4.04 4.44 -40.33
N ASN A 534 3.56 3.62 -39.39
CA ASN A 534 2.41 2.74 -39.56
C ASN A 534 1.07 3.47 -39.40
N GLY A 535 1.06 4.80 -39.32
CA GLY A 535 -0.16 5.61 -39.23
C GLY A 535 -0.79 5.67 -37.84
N MET A 536 -0.11 5.20 -36.80
CA MET A 536 -0.59 5.21 -35.40
C MET A 536 0.42 5.87 -34.46
N TYR A 537 -0.07 6.46 -33.37
CA TYR A 537 0.80 6.91 -32.29
C TYR A 537 1.27 5.72 -31.45
N LYS A 538 2.51 5.80 -30.98
CA LYS A 538 3.07 4.87 -30.00
C LYS A 538 3.60 5.63 -28.80
N THR A 539 3.27 5.19 -27.59
CA THR A 539 3.86 5.77 -26.38
C THR A 539 5.37 5.48 -26.34
N ILE A 540 6.19 6.47 -25.96
CA ILE A 540 7.65 6.32 -26.03
C ILE A 540 8.14 5.26 -25.05
N ARG A 541 7.57 5.21 -23.83
CA ARG A 541 7.98 4.26 -22.78
C ARG A 541 7.54 2.82 -23.06
N HIS A 542 6.32 2.63 -23.55
CA HIS A 542 5.70 1.30 -23.62
C HIS A 542 5.50 0.78 -25.04
N GLN A 543 5.78 1.59 -26.07
CA GLN A 543 5.55 1.26 -27.48
C GLN A 543 4.10 0.83 -27.76
N GLN A 544 3.17 1.29 -26.92
CA GLN A 544 1.75 0.96 -26.94
C GLN A 544 1.05 1.81 -28.00
N SER A 545 0.27 1.17 -28.86
CA SER A 545 -0.46 1.84 -29.94
C SER A 545 -1.66 2.58 -29.39
N VAL A 546 -1.64 3.90 -29.51
CA VAL A 546 -2.68 4.80 -28.99
C VAL A 546 -3.17 5.73 -30.10
N LEU A 547 -4.35 6.31 -29.91
CA LEU A 547 -4.99 7.22 -30.85
C LEU A 547 -5.27 8.57 -30.18
N ILE A 548 -5.25 9.67 -30.94
CA ILE A 548 -5.75 10.95 -30.40
C ILE A 548 -7.27 10.85 -30.29
N HIS A 549 -7.82 11.25 -29.16
CA HIS A 549 -9.27 11.25 -28.96
C HIS A 549 -9.95 12.26 -29.93
N PRO A 550 -11.11 11.92 -30.54
CA PRO A 550 -11.78 12.79 -31.52
C PRO A 550 -12.10 14.21 -31.03
N ASN A 551 -12.26 14.39 -29.72
CA ASN A 551 -12.58 15.70 -29.12
C ASN A 551 -11.37 16.63 -28.92
N SER A 552 -10.17 16.22 -29.35
CA SER A 552 -8.95 17.01 -29.24
C SER A 552 -8.81 18.00 -30.41
N ALA A 553 -8.27 19.17 -30.13
CA ALA A 553 -7.88 20.17 -31.13
C ALA A 553 -6.82 19.64 -32.12
N LEU A 554 -6.05 18.63 -31.71
CA LEU A 554 -4.97 18.05 -32.51
C LEU A 554 -5.40 16.83 -33.35
N PHE A 555 -6.69 16.50 -33.37
CA PHE A 555 -7.21 15.34 -34.10
C PHE A 555 -6.84 15.39 -35.60
N ASP A 556 -6.94 16.56 -36.24
CA ASP A 556 -6.66 16.75 -37.67
C ASP A 556 -5.21 17.14 -37.99
N GLN A 557 -4.41 17.59 -37.01
CA GLN A 557 -3.08 18.16 -37.25
C GLN A 557 -1.95 17.12 -37.25
N ILE A 558 -2.17 15.98 -36.59
CA ILE A 558 -1.25 14.82 -36.52
C ILE A 558 0.24 15.21 -36.29
N PRO A 559 0.57 15.91 -35.19
CA PRO A 559 1.95 16.26 -34.84
C PRO A 559 2.85 15.03 -34.57
N ARG A 560 4.16 15.15 -34.81
CA ARG A 560 5.09 14.02 -34.69
C ARG A 560 5.27 13.54 -33.25
N TYR A 561 5.32 14.46 -32.29
CA TYR A 561 5.45 14.17 -30.87
C TYR A 561 4.39 14.92 -30.08
N VAL A 562 3.78 14.21 -29.14
CA VAL A 562 2.74 14.76 -28.29
C VAL A 562 2.91 14.33 -26.85
N ILE A 563 2.45 15.20 -25.95
CA ILE A 563 2.19 14.84 -24.56
C ILE A 563 0.69 14.72 -24.36
N TYR A 564 0.29 13.71 -23.59
CA TYR A 564 -1.11 13.49 -23.20
C TYR A 564 -1.27 13.61 -21.68
N PHE A 565 -2.42 14.08 -21.22
CA PHE A 565 -2.73 14.14 -19.79
C PHE A 565 -3.14 12.76 -19.26
N GLU A 566 -4.07 12.11 -19.95
CA GLU A 566 -4.65 10.82 -19.56
C GLU A 566 -4.79 9.87 -20.76
N LEU A 567 -4.76 8.57 -20.47
CA LEU A 567 -5.16 7.51 -21.40
C LEU A 567 -6.53 6.98 -20.99
N VAL A 568 -7.40 6.78 -21.97
CA VAL A 568 -8.73 6.22 -21.76
C VAL A 568 -8.90 5.01 -22.67
N LEU A 569 -9.21 3.86 -22.08
CA LEU A 569 -9.57 2.65 -22.79
C LEU A 569 -11.09 2.60 -22.98
N THR A 570 -11.54 2.53 -24.23
CA THR A 570 -12.92 2.18 -24.57
C THR A 570 -12.91 0.92 -25.45
N THR A 571 -13.28 1.04 -26.73
CA THR A 571 -13.04 0.00 -27.74
C THR A 571 -11.59 0.05 -28.25
N LYS A 572 -10.96 1.22 -28.20
CA LYS A 572 -9.56 1.49 -28.52
C LYS A 572 -8.97 2.39 -27.45
N GLU A 573 -7.64 2.49 -27.42
CA GLU A 573 -6.93 3.33 -26.47
C GLU A 573 -6.77 4.75 -27.01
N TYR A 574 -7.30 5.72 -26.28
CA TYR A 574 -7.29 7.13 -26.66
C TYR A 574 -6.47 7.98 -25.70
N MET A 575 -5.67 8.88 -26.25
CA MET A 575 -5.03 9.98 -25.55
C MET A 575 -5.99 11.17 -25.46
N ARG A 576 -6.12 11.76 -24.27
CA ARG A 576 -6.92 12.97 -24.06
C ARG A 576 -6.07 14.10 -23.49
N GLN A 577 -6.55 15.32 -23.76
CA GLN A 577 -5.86 16.58 -23.47
C GLN A 577 -4.43 16.52 -23.99
N VAL A 578 -4.30 16.65 -25.30
CA VAL A 578 -3.05 16.44 -26.03
C VAL A 578 -2.41 17.78 -26.34
N ILE A 579 -1.09 17.87 -26.22
CA ILE A 579 -0.30 19.05 -26.57
C ILE A 579 0.88 18.65 -27.46
N GLU A 580 1.16 19.45 -28.48
CA GLU A 580 2.30 19.24 -29.37
C GLU A 580 3.61 19.63 -28.68
N ILE A 581 4.65 18.82 -28.86
CA ILE A 581 6.00 19.09 -28.34
C ILE A 581 7.08 18.79 -29.39
N GLU A 582 8.27 19.37 -29.19
CA GLU A 582 9.45 19.00 -29.94
C GLU A 582 10.29 17.95 -29.20
N ASN A 583 10.95 17.05 -29.94
CA ASN A 583 11.78 15.99 -29.38
C ASN A 583 12.94 16.54 -28.53
N GLU A 584 13.49 17.70 -28.90
CA GLU A 584 14.62 18.33 -28.21
C GLU A 584 14.25 18.71 -26.76
N TRP A 585 13.00 19.10 -26.52
CA TRP A 585 12.54 19.53 -25.19
C TRP A 585 12.48 18.36 -24.21
N LEU A 586 12.25 17.13 -24.66
CA LEU A 586 12.31 15.93 -23.82
C LEU A 586 13.73 15.69 -23.30
N ARG A 587 14.73 16.00 -24.12
CA ARG A 587 16.16 15.90 -23.76
C ARG A 587 16.56 17.01 -22.80
N GLU A 588 16.05 18.22 -23.01
CA GLU A 588 16.28 19.39 -22.15
C GLU A 588 15.65 19.23 -20.76
N THR A 589 14.39 18.79 -20.71
CA THR A 589 13.60 18.74 -19.46
C THR A 589 13.82 17.48 -18.65
N ALA A 590 14.16 16.35 -19.28
CA ALA A 590 14.37 15.07 -18.60
C ALA A 590 15.58 14.27 -19.17
N PRO A 591 16.82 14.81 -19.09
CA PRO A 591 18.01 14.21 -19.67
C PRO A 591 18.39 12.85 -19.07
N HIS A 592 18.08 12.63 -17.78
CA HIS A 592 18.29 11.37 -17.08
C HIS A 592 17.38 10.25 -17.59
N PHE A 593 16.20 10.61 -18.10
CA PHE A 593 15.21 9.68 -18.63
C PHE A 593 15.44 9.41 -20.13
N TYR A 594 15.71 10.45 -20.92
CA TYR A 594 15.92 10.36 -22.37
C TYR A 594 17.41 10.42 -22.75
N LYS A 595 18.08 9.25 -22.75
CA LYS A 595 19.51 9.11 -23.15
C LYS A 595 19.69 9.14 -24.68
N THR A 596 20.76 9.78 -25.15
CA THR A 596 21.15 9.99 -26.57
C THR A 596 21.03 8.74 -27.45
N LYS A 597 21.51 7.57 -27.00
CA LYS A 597 21.51 6.33 -27.82
C LYS A 597 20.12 5.74 -28.15
N LYS A 598 19.07 5.97 -27.35
CA LYS A 598 17.76 5.31 -27.56
C LYS A 598 16.83 6.06 -28.54
N LEU A 599 17.12 7.32 -28.83
CA LEU A 599 16.28 8.17 -29.69
C LEU A 599 16.93 8.44 -31.07
N ASP A 600 18.26 8.42 -31.16
CA ASP A 600 19.01 8.78 -32.38
C ASP A 600 18.96 7.72 -33.49
N ASP A 601 18.69 6.43 -33.18
CA ASP A 601 18.51 5.39 -34.20
C ASP A 601 17.27 5.62 -35.09
N ASP A 602 16.36 6.49 -34.66
CA ASP A 602 15.04 6.69 -35.28
C ASP A 602 14.89 8.04 -36.01
N ASP A 603 15.83 8.99 -35.80
CA ASP A 603 15.81 10.34 -36.40
C ASP A 603 16.69 10.48 -37.65
N LYS A 604 17.59 9.51 -37.90
CA LYS A 604 18.29 9.40 -39.19
C LYS A 604 17.37 8.75 -40.22
N VAL A 605 16.48 9.54 -40.87
CA VAL A 605 16.01 9.41 -42.28
C VAL A 605 14.73 10.23 -42.53
N LYS A 606 14.90 11.28 -43.36
CA LYS A 606 14.04 11.86 -44.42
C LYS A 606 12.60 12.35 -44.11
N LYS A 607 12.26 13.45 -44.81
CA LYS A 607 10.98 14.20 -44.83
C LYS A 607 9.72 13.33 -44.74
N MET A 608 8.73 13.81 -43.98
CA MET A 608 7.37 13.24 -43.89
C MET A 608 6.75 12.98 -45.28
N PRO A 609 6.01 11.88 -45.48
CA PRO A 609 5.24 11.68 -46.70
C PRO A 609 4.17 12.79 -46.85
N LYS A 610 4.17 13.50 -47.98
CA LYS A 610 3.12 14.49 -48.35
C LYS A 610 1.80 13.80 -48.74
N VAL A 611 1.28 12.92 -47.90
CA VAL A 611 0.05 12.15 -48.17
C VAL A 611 -0.90 12.23 -46.97
N LEU A 612 -1.22 13.46 -46.54
CA LEU A 612 -2.25 13.72 -45.52
C LEU A 612 -3.63 13.15 -45.93
N GLY A 613 -3.95 13.15 -47.22
CA GLY A 613 -5.26 12.71 -47.73
C GLY A 613 -5.56 11.21 -47.62
N LYS A 614 -4.59 10.32 -47.89
CA LYS A 614 -4.82 8.86 -47.75
C LYS A 614 -4.82 8.42 -46.29
N ILE A 615 -3.96 9.00 -45.46
CA ILE A 615 -3.86 8.65 -44.03
C ILE A 615 -5.13 9.11 -43.29
N LYS A 616 -5.71 10.27 -43.66
CA LYS A 616 -6.98 10.74 -43.10
C LYS A 616 -8.14 9.79 -43.40
N ALA A 617 -8.25 9.30 -44.64
CA ALA A 617 -9.27 8.30 -45.02
C ALA A 617 -9.08 6.93 -44.35
N GLU A 618 -7.84 6.57 -43.99
CA GLU A 618 -7.51 5.33 -43.29
C GLU A 618 -7.70 5.47 -41.76
N LEU A 619 -7.48 6.66 -41.20
CA LEU A 619 -7.85 7.02 -39.84
C LEU A 619 -9.37 7.01 -39.71
N GLU A 620 -10.14 7.70 -40.57
CA GLU A 620 -11.60 7.69 -40.53
C GLU A 620 -12.20 6.27 -40.56
N ARG A 621 -11.59 5.36 -41.34
CA ARG A 621 -11.95 3.92 -41.38
C ARG A 621 -11.58 3.15 -40.12
N ASN A 622 -10.59 3.63 -39.36
CA ASN A 622 -10.19 3.09 -38.07
C ASN A 622 -10.96 3.74 -36.90
N TYR A 623 -11.65 4.86 -37.10
CA TYR A 623 -12.47 5.52 -36.06
C TYR A 623 -13.98 5.23 -36.20
N SER A 624 -14.41 4.64 -37.31
CA SER A 624 -15.74 4.00 -37.50
C SER A 624 -15.72 2.58 -36.97
#